data_AF-A0A8T3Y7X8-F1
#
_entry.id   AF-A0A8T3Y7X8-F1
#
_cell.length_a   1.000
_cell.length_b   1.000
_cell.length_c   1.000
_cell.angle_alpha   90.00
_cell.angle_beta   90.00
_cell.angle_gamma   90.00
#
_symmetry.space_group_name_H-M   'P 1'
#
loop_
_entity.id
_entity.type
_entity.pdbx_description
1 polymer ?
#
loop_
_entity_poly.entity_id
_entity_poly.type
_entity_poly.pdbx_seq_one_letter_code
_entity_poly.pdbx_strand_id
1 'polypeptide(L)' 'MSITTVKLQTQTKSALDAFKDEGESYDEVVRKLISLLKEKGLRNELVQAYQSMNKMDVEFLHEWEPASAELHD' A
#
# COMPACT_ATOMS: atom_id res chain seq x y z
N MET A 1 12.84 -0.98 27.43
CA MET A 1 12.06 -1.72 26.42
C MET A 1 10.75 -2.16 27.04
N SER A 2 9.61 -1.85 26.44
CA SER A 2 8.30 -2.36 26.87
C SER A 2 8.03 -3.69 26.20
N ILE A 3 7.77 -4.74 26.99
CA ILE A 3 7.39 -6.05 26.48
C ILE A 3 5.87 -6.14 26.53
N THR A 4 5.25 -6.59 25.44
CA THR A 4 3.81 -6.81 25.35
C THR A 4 3.55 -8.24 24.92
N THR A 5 2.73 -8.96 25.68
CA THR A 5 2.34 -10.32 25.36
C THR A 5 1.09 -10.31 24.48
N VAL A 6 1.17 -10.92 23.30
CA VAL A 6 0.05 -11.05 22.37
C VAL A 6 -0.37 -12.51 22.30
N LYS A 7 -1.66 -12.78 22.48
CA LYS A 7 -2.21 -14.13 22.34
C LYS A 7 -2.60 -14.36 20.88
N LEU A 8 -2.12 -15.45 20.29
CA LEU A 8 -2.40 -15.83 18.91
C LEU A 8 -3.15 -17.15 18.84
N GLN A 9 -3.90 -17.36 17.76
CA GLN A 9 -4.45 -18.67 17.45
C GLN A 9 -3.31 -19.62 17.03
N THR A 10 -3.46 -20.91 17.32
CA THR A 10 -2.43 -21.92 17.04
C THR A 10 -2.04 -21.96 15.56
N GLN A 11 -3.02 -21.86 14.66
CA GLN A 11 -2.78 -21.83 13.21
C GLN A 11 -1.94 -20.61 12.79
N THR A 12 -2.23 -19.44 13.35
CA THR A 12 -1.45 -18.21 13.09
C THR A 12 -0.02 -18.36 13.57
N LYS A 13 0.18 -18.97 14.75
CA LYS A 13 1.52 -19.26 15.27
C LYS A 13 2.28 -20.21 14.33
N SER A 14 1.66 -21.30 13.88
CA SER A 14 2.28 -22.23 12.93
C SER A 14 2.66 -21.55 11.61
N ALA A 15 1.83 -20.64 11.11
CA ALA A 15 2.15 -19.87 9.91
C ALA A 15 3.34 -18.91 10.14
N LEU A 16 3.42 -18.27 11.31
CA LEU A 16 4.58 -17.46 11.70
C LEU A 16 5.85 -18.30 11.82
N ASP A 17 5.74 -19.50 12.38
CA ASP A 17 6.87 -20.44 12.51
C ASP A 17 7.40 -20.85 11.14
N ALA A 18 6.52 -21.07 10.15
CA ALA A 18 6.92 -21.38 8.78
C ALA A 18 7.47 -20.18 8.00
N PHE A 19 7.05 -18.96 8.36
CA PHE A 19 7.53 -17.72 7.74
C PHE A 19 8.89 -17.28 8.29
N LYS A 20 9.22 -17.68 9.52
CA LYS A 20 10.43 -17.27 10.22
C LYS A 20 11.66 -17.97 9.66
N ASP A 21 12.73 -17.22 9.42
CA ASP A 21 14.03 -17.78 9.03
C ASP A 21 14.75 -18.43 10.22
N GLU A 22 15.68 -19.34 9.94
CA GLU A 22 16.45 -20.02 11.01
C GLU A 22 17.26 -19.00 11.82
N GLY A 23 17.09 -19.03 13.15
CA GLY A 23 17.75 -18.09 14.08
C GLY A 23 17.05 -16.74 14.25
N GLU A 24 16.02 -16.41 13.48
CA GLU A 24 15.28 -15.15 13.61
C GLU A 24 14.38 -15.14 14.86
N SER A 25 14.18 -13.98 15.47
CA SER A 25 13.23 -13.80 16.59
C SER A 25 11.83 -13.46 16.11
N TYR A 26 10.79 -13.73 16.93
CA TYR A 26 9.43 -13.33 16.56
C TYR A 26 9.26 -11.81 16.46
N ASP A 27 10.02 -11.04 17.24
CA ASP A 27 9.99 -9.58 17.16
C ASP A 27 10.48 -9.08 15.79
N GLU A 28 11.52 -9.71 15.22
CA GLU A 28 12.02 -9.40 13.88
C GLU A 28 10.99 -9.77 12.82
N VAL A 29 10.40 -10.96 12.91
CA VAL A 29 9.33 -11.40 12.01
C VAL A 29 8.14 -10.44 12.04
N VAL A 30 7.69 -10.05 13.23
CA VAL A 30 6.56 -9.12 13.40
C VAL A 30 6.89 -7.76 12.78
N ARG A 31 8.12 -7.25 12.97
CA ARG A 31 8.57 -6.00 12.33
C ARG A 31 8.59 -6.13 10.81
N LYS A 32 9.11 -7.22 10.24
CA LYS A 32 9.09 -7.50 8.80
C LYS A 32 7.65 -7.49 8.26
N LEU A 33 6.72 -8.17 8.92
CA LEU A 33 5.31 -8.23 8.53
C LEU A 33 4.63 -6.86 8.58
N ILE A 34 4.90 -6.07 9.62
CA ILE A 34 4.40 -4.69 9.71
C ILE A 34 4.92 -3.84 8.55
N SER A 35 6.22 -3.95 8.21
CA SER A 35 6.80 -3.22 7.08
C SER A 35 6.17 -3.64 5.75
N LEU A 36 5.97 -4.94 5.51
CA LEU A 36 5.31 -5.46 4.31
C LEU A 36 3.86 -4.96 4.18
N LEU A 37 3.12 -4.89 5.29
CA LEU A 37 1.77 -4.34 5.31
C LEU A 37 1.76 -2.84 5.00
N LYS A 38 2.71 -2.08 5.57
CA LYS A 38 2.86 -0.65 5.26
C LYS A 38 3.19 -0.41 3.80
N GLU A 39 4.10 -1.18 3.22
CA GLU A 39 4.44 -1.09 1.79
C GLU A 39 3.25 -1.43 0.89
N LYS A 40 2.46 -2.47 1.22
CA LYS A 40 1.22 -2.77 0.50
C LYS A 40 0.21 -1.63 0.59
N GLY A 41 0.07 -1.01 1.76
CA GLY A 41 -0.77 0.17 1.95
C GLY A 41 -0.33 1.33 1.07
N LEU A 42 0.97 1.66 1.11
CA LEU A 42 1.59 2.69 0.27
C LEU A 42 1.39 2.42 -1.22
N ARG A 43 1.54 1.16 -1.67
CA ARG A 43 1.29 0.80 -3.07
C ARG A 43 -0.16 1.06 -3.47
N ASN A 44 -1.12 0.72 -2.61
CA ASN A 44 -2.53 0.98 -2.88
C ASN A 44 -2.83 2.48 -2.93
N GLU A 45 -2.26 3.27 -2.03
CA GLU A 45 -2.37 4.73 -2.03
C GLU A 45 -1.75 5.33 -3.30
N LEU A 46 -0.57 4.87 -3.73
CA LEU A 46 0.05 5.30 -4.99
C LEU A 46 -0.82 4.97 -6.20
N VAL A 47 -1.36 3.75 -6.28
CA VAL A 47 -2.28 3.37 -7.37
C VAL A 47 -3.51 4.27 -7.38
N GLN A 48 -4.09 4.58 -6.22
CA GLN A 48 -5.23 5.49 -6.14
C GLN A 48 -4.85 6.92 -6.54
N ALA A 49 -3.68 7.41 -6.13
CA ALA A 49 -3.19 8.73 -6.51
C ALA A 49 -2.94 8.84 -8.03
N TYR A 50 -2.36 7.81 -8.66
CA TYR A 50 -2.21 7.79 -10.12
C TYR A 50 -3.56 7.72 -10.85
N GLN A 51 -4.52 6.97 -10.32
CA GLN A 51 -5.88 6.93 -10.88
C GLN A 51 -6.61 8.27 -10.74
N SER A 52 -6.41 8.99 -9.65
CA SER A 52 -7.01 10.32 -9.46
C SER A 52 -6.34 11.39 -10.32
N MET A 53 -5.01 11.32 -10.52
CA MET A 53 -4.31 12.18 -11.48
C MET A 53 -4.79 11.95 -12.91
N ASN A 54 -4.92 10.70 -13.36
CA ASN A 54 -5.47 10.39 -14.68
C ASN A 54 -6.90 10.94 -14.87
N LYS A 55 -7.71 10.99 -13.81
CA LYS A 55 -9.05 11.60 -13.90
C LYS A 55 -8.99 13.12 -14.04
N MET A 56 -8.13 13.79 -13.27
CA MET A 56 -7.93 15.23 -13.40
C MET A 56 -7.35 15.59 -14.77
N ASP A 57 -6.40 14.82 -15.30
CA ASP A 57 -5.80 15.07 -16.62
C ASP A 57 -6.84 14.90 -17.74
N VAL A 58 -7.74 13.92 -17.62
CA VAL A 58 -8.84 13.72 -18.59
C VAL A 58 -9.92 14.80 -18.47
N GLU A 59 -10.30 15.20 -17.25
CA GLU A 59 -11.24 16.31 -17.03
C GLU A 59 -10.66 17.63 -17.55
N PHE A 60 -9.38 17.90 -17.30
CA PHE A 60 -8.67 19.05 -17.82
C PHE A 60 -8.67 19.01 -19.36
N LEU A 61 -8.23 17.93 -19.99
CA LEU A 61 -8.25 17.81 -21.46
C LEU A 61 -9.66 18.04 -22.06
N HIS A 62 -10.71 17.55 -21.42
CA HIS A 62 -12.10 17.80 -21.84
C HIS A 62 -12.55 19.26 -21.66
N GLU A 63 -12.04 19.98 -20.67
CA GLU A 63 -12.32 21.42 -20.50
C GLU A 63 -11.60 22.29 -21.54
N TRP A 64 -10.44 21.87 -22.03
CA TRP A 64 -9.65 22.63 -23.01
C TRP A 64 -9.93 22.26 -24.48
N GLU A 65 -10.54 21.09 -24.76
CA GLU A 65 -11.00 20.71 -26.11
C GLU A 65 -11.92 21.78 -26.74
N PRO A 66 -12.96 22.30 -26.04
CA PRO A 66 -13.84 23.35 -26.58
C PRO A 66 -13.10 24.67 -26.82
N ALA A 67 -12.21 25.07 -25.91
CA ALA A 67 -11.45 26.32 -26.03
C ALA A 67 -10.45 26.31 -27.21
N SER A 68 -9.95 25.13 -27.57
CA SER A 68 -9.08 24.97 -28.74
C SER A 68 -9.82 25.02 -30.07
N ALA A 69 -11.10 24.61 -30.08
CA ALA A 69 -11.96 24.65 -31.27
C ALA A 69 -12.41 26.08 -31.63
N GLU A 70 -12.65 26.94 -30.63
CA GLU A 70 -13.03 28.35 -30.83
C GLU A 70 -11.88 29.25 -31.34
N LEU A 71 -10.62 28.80 -31.26
CA LEU A 71 -9.45 29.53 -31.77
C LEU A 71 -9.14 29.24 -33.25
N HIS A 72 -9.89 28.33 -33.88
CA HIS A 72 -9.67 27.87 -35.25
C HIS A 72 -10.75 28.31 -36.27
N ASP A 73 -11.74 29.11 -35.85
CA ASP A 73 -12.68 29.86 -36.71
C ASP A 73 -12.34 31.36 -36.72
#